data_AF-A0A1C5GX72-F1
#
_entry.id   AF-A0A1C5GX72-F1
#
_cell.length_a   1.000
_cell.length_b   1.000
_cell.length_c   1.000
_cell.angle_alpha   90.00
_cell.angle_beta   90.00
_cell.angle_gamma   90.00
#
_symmetry.space_group_name_H-M   'P 1'
#
loop_
_entity.id
_entity.type
_entity.pdbx_description
1 polymer ?
#
loop_
_entity_poly.entity_id
_entity_poly.type
_entity_poly.pdbx_seq_one_letter_code
_entity_poly.pdbx_strand_id
1 'polypeptide(L)'
;MTSDNDRRRGLLARLRGRPVARSRGRRRLGAAVRLIAALTLAGGAYTVFAPGVQAQENPPLTGAAAEGKALFDVSCVTCHGRNAQGVEGRGPSLVGVGAASVEFQVGTGRMPMARQEAQAMRKPPVFTDEQVRQLGQYVQELGGGPEVPQGDLREGADLATGGELFRINCSQCHAFGGGGGALSSGKYAPSLKPASDRQIYAAMLSGPQNMPVFGDNQITPEQKADIIAYIQETLKHDQDQGGFNLGRYGPSTEGIAIFLVGIVALVFASLWIAGKS
;
A
#
# COMPACT_ATOMS: atom_id res chain seq x y z
N MET A 1 -113.48 22.40 -15.07
CA MET A 1 -114.02 21.02 -14.96
C MET A 1 -112.83 20.12 -14.65
N THR A 2 -112.40 19.98 -13.39
CA THR A 2 -112.92 19.03 -12.37
C THR A 2 -113.16 17.65 -13.01
N SER A 3 -112.49 16.58 -12.63
CA SER A 3 -112.60 16.04 -11.29
C SER A 3 -111.43 15.11 -10.98
N ASP A 4 -110.95 15.29 -9.77
CA ASP A 4 -110.33 14.32 -8.89
C ASP A 4 -111.11 12.99 -8.88
N ASN A 5 -110.40 11.88 -8.71
CA ASN A 5 -110.47 11.10 -7.47
C ASN A 5 -110.38 9.57 -7.67
N ASP A 6 -109.43 9.05 -6.91
CA ASP A 6 -109.52 7.89 -6.04
C ASP A 6 -109.17 6.44 -6.44
N ARG A 7 -108.46 5.90 -5.45
CA ARG A 7 -107.91 4.57 -5.25
C ARG A 7 -109.01 3.54 -5.05
N ARG A 8 -108.75 2.28 -5.47
CA ARG A 8 -108.52 1.13 -4.56
C ARG A 8 -108.41 -0.23 -5.28
N ARG A 9 -107.33 -0.93 -4.90
CA ARG A 9 -107.18 -2.36 -4.52
C ARG A 9 -107.44 -3.51 -5.52
N GLY A 10 -106.44 -4.42 -5.53
CA GLY A 10 -106.62 -5.87 -5.70
C GLY A 10 -105.58 -6.51 -6.64
N LEU A 11 -104.40 -6.88 -6.14
CA LEU A 11 -103.98 -8.28 -5.90
C LEU A 11 -104.09 -9.20 -7.13
N LEU A 12 -102.95 -9.58 -7.73
CA LEU A 12 -102.50 -10.97 -7.96
C LEU A 12 -101.20 -11.06 -8.80
N ALA A 13 -100.15 -11.61 -8.18
CA ALA A 13 -99.11 -12.52 -8.67
C ALA A 13 -98.46 -12.34 -10.07
N ARG A 14 -97.11 -12.24 -10.11
CA ARG A 14 -96.22 -13.34 -10.57
C ARG A 14 -94.72 -13.04 -10.43
N LEU A 15 -94.00 -14.13 -10.17
CA LEU A 15 -92.58 -14.34 -9.88
C LEU A 15 -91.61 -14.06 -11.06
N ARG A 16 -90.37 -13.65 -10.72
CA ARG A 16 -89.04 -14.01 -11.31
C ARG A 16 -88.06 -12.86 -11.03
N GLY A 17 -86.84 -12.99 -10.52
CA GLY A 17 -85.99 -14.04 -10.00
C GLY A 17 -84.70 -13.33 -9.55
N ARG A 18 -84.22 -13.57 -8.33
CA ARG A 18 -83.01 -12.92 -7.80
C ARG A 18 -81.76 -13.55 -8.45
N PRO A 19 -80.80 -12.77 -8.98
CA PRO A 19 -79.53 -13.35 -9.42
C PRO A 19 -78.76 -13.84 -8.20
N VAL A 20 -78.36 -15.11 -8.24
CA VAL A 20 -77.52 -15.76 -7.23
C VAL A 20 -76.18 -15.03 -7.17
N ALA A 21 -75.85 -14.49 -6.01
CA ALA A 21 -74.56 -13.88 -5.73
C ALA A 21 -73.46 -14.95 -5.83
N ARG A 22 -72.86 -15.09 -7.02
CA ARG A 22 -71.65 -15.91 -7.23
C ARG A 22 -70.56 -15.32 -6.33
N SER A 23 -70.13 -16.10 -5.33
CA SER A 23 -69.27 -15.65 -4.23
C SER A 23 -68.06 -14.86 -4.71
N ARG A 24 -67.94 -13.59 -4.28
CA ARG A 24 -66.80 -12.71 -4.58
C ARG A 24 -65.45 -13.37 -4.23
N GLY A 25 -65.42 -14.29 -3.27
CA GLY A 25 -64.24 -15.08 -2.88
C GLY A 25 -63.69 -15.99 -3.97
N ARG A 26 -64.56 -16.69 -4.73
CA ARG A 26 -64.11 -17.58 -5.84
C ARG A 26 -63.45 -16.81 -6.99
N ARG A 27 -63.91 -15.57 -7.25
CA ARG A 27 -63.28 -14.70 -8.26
C ARG A 27 -61.92 -14.15 -7.82
N ARG A 28 -61.78 -13.79 -6.54
CA ARG A 28 -60.50 -13.31 -5.97
C ARG A 28 -59.44 -14.41 -5.91
N LEU A 29 -59.83 -15.63 -5.55
CA LEU A 29 -58.93 -16.80 -5.59
C LEU A 29 -58.49 -17.14 -7.02
N GLY A 30 -59.42 -17.14 -7.98
CA GLY A 30 -59.08 -17.36 -9.39
C GLY A 30 -58.16 -16.29 -9.97
N ALA A 31 -58.31 -15.02 -9.55
CA ALA A 31 -57.41 -13.95 -9.95
C ALA A 31 -56.00 -14.09 -9.33
N ALA A 32 -55.91 -14.47 -8.06
CA ALA A 32 -54.64 -14.70 -7.38
C ALA A 32 -53.85 -15.85 -8.01
N VAL A 33 -54.51 -16.98 -8.32
CA VAL A 33 -53.86 -18.12 -8.97
C VAL A 33 -53.33 -17.76 -10.36
N ARG A 34 -54.09 -16.98 -11.14
CA ARG A 34 -53.63 -16.51 -12.46
C ARG A 34 -52.46 -15.55 -12.37
N LEU A 35 -52.46 -14.66 -11.37
CA LEU A 35 -51.36 -13.74 -11.14
C LEU A 35 -50.08 -14.50 -10.76
N ILE A 36 -50.18 -15.47 -9.84
CA ILE A 36 -49.04 -16.30 -9.43
C ILE A 36 -48.53 -17.10 -10.63
N ALA A 37 -49.41 -17.74 -11.39
CA ALA A 37 -49.04 -18.50 -12.59
C ALA A 37 -48.33 -17.61 -13.64
N ALA A 38 -48.85 -16.39 -13.86
CA ALA A 38 -48.24 -15.42 -14.76
C ALA A 38 -46.87 -14.93 -14.26
N LEU A 39 -46.72 -14.68 -12.97
CA LEU A 39 -45.45 -14.29 -12.35
C LEU A 39 -44.42 -15.42 -12.41
N THR A 40 -44.82 -16.68 -12.19
CA THR A 40 -43.91 -17.83 -12.31
C THR A 40 -43.51 -18.10 -13.76
N LEU A 41 -44.43 -17.92 -14.72
CA LEU A 41 -44.11 -18.06 -16.14
C LEU A 41 -43.21 -16.92 -16.64
N ALA A 42 -43.49 -15.69 -16.22
CA ALA A 42 -42.65 -14.54 -16.54
C ALA A 42 -41.26 -14.66 -15.91
N GLY A 43 -41.18 -15.08 -14.64
CA GLY A 43 -39.92 -15.33 -13.95
C GLY A 43 -39.12 -16.48 -14.58
N GLY A 44 -39.77 -17.60 -14.91
CA GLY A 44 -39.12 -18.74 -15.57
C GLY A 44 -38.69 -18.44 -17.00
N ALA A 45 -39.49 -17.69 -17.77
CA ALA A 45 -39.07 -17.22 -19.09
C ALA A 45 -37.88 -16.26 -18.97
N TYR A 46 -37.90 -15.36 -17.98
CA TYR A 46 -36.77 -14.46 -17.74
C TYR A 46 -35.49 -15.22 -17.40
N THR A 47 -35.53 -16.33 -16.64
CA THR A 47 -34.30 -17.10 -16.35
C THR A 47 -33.73 -17.84 -17.56
N VAL A 48 -34.57 -18.19 -18.55
CA VAL A 48 -34.12 -18.87 -19.78
C VAL A 48 -33.54 -17.89 -20.80
N PHE A 49 -34.09 -16.67 -20.87
CA PHE A 49 -33.67 -15.64 -21.82
C PHE A 49 -32.77 -14.55 -21.23
N ALA A 50 -32.58 -14.52 -19.91
CA ALA A 50 -31.62 -13.63 -19.29
C ALA A 50 -30.22 -14.03 -19.78
N PRO A 51 -29.44 -13.10 -20.34
CA PRO A 51 -28.03 -13.36 -20.56
C PRO A 51 -27.42 -13.77 -19.23
N GLY A 52 -26.72 -14.90 -19.21
CA GLY A 52 -25.97 -15.31 -18.03
C GLY A 52 -25.07 -14.16 -17.64
N VAL A 53 -25.34 -13.53 -16.51
CA VAL A 53 -24.43 -12.55 -15.91
C VAL A 53 -23.24 -13.37 -15.43
N GLN A 54 -22.31 -13.62 -16.35
CA GLN A 54 -20.93 -13.91 -15.98
C GLN A 54 -20.53 -12.69 -15.18
N ALA A 55 -20.36 -12.85 -13.87
CA ALA A 55 -19.62 -11.86 -13.10
C ALA A 55 -18.32 -11.65 -13.88
N GLN A 56 -18.10 -10.42 -14.35
CA GLN A 56 -16.84 -10.05 -14.95
C GLN A 56 -15.79 -10.30 -13.86
N GLU A 57 -15.17 -11.47 -13.87
CA GLU A 57 -13.94 -11.69 -13.12
C GLU A 57 -13.01 -10.55 -13.56
N ASN A 58 -12.44 -9.87 -12.56
CA ASN A 58 -11.51 -8.75 -12.74
C ASN A 58 -10.59 -9.01 -13.94
N PRO A 59 -10.16 -7.96 -14.69
CA PRO A 59 -9.19 -8.15 -15.77
C PRO A 59 -8.12 -9.12 -15.28
N PRO A 60 -7.88 -10.24 -15.99
CA PRO A 60 -7.01 -11.28 -15.49
C PRO A 60 -5.68 -10.62 -15.17
N LEU A 61 -5.20 -10.87 -13.93
CA LEU A 61 -3.94 -10.33 -13.47
C LEU A 61 -2.87 -10.58 -14.54
N THR A 62 -1.94 -9.65 -14.73
CA THR A 62 -0.81 -9.93 -15.61
C THR A 62 -0.10 -11.20 -15.14
N GLY A 63 0.64 -11.88 -16.03
CA GLY A 63 1.35 -13.11 -15.64
C GLY A 63 2.26 -12.91 -14.42
N ALA A 64 2.93 -11.75 -14.33
CA ALA A 64 3.75 -11.40 -13.17
C ALA A 64 2.91 -11.15 -11.89
N ALA A 65 1.77 -10.48 -12.01
CA ALA A 65 0.87 -10.25 -10.88
C ALA A 65 0.15 -11.54 -10.41
N ALA A 66 -0.12 -12.48 -11.30
CA ALA A 66 -0.65 -13.80 -10.93
C ALA A 66 0.35 -14.60 -10.09
N GLU A 67 1.63 -14.62 -10.48
CA GLU A 67 2.69 -15.22 -9.66
C GLU A 67 2.89 -14.48 -8.34
N GLY A 68 2.84 -13.14 -8.38
CA GLY A 68 2.86 -12.30 -7.18
C GLY A 68 1.73 -12.63 -6.22
N LYS A 69 0.52 -12.88 -6.73
CA LYS A 69 -0.63 -13.29 -5.92
C LYS A 69 -0.38 -14.62 -5.21
N ALA A 70 0.21 -15.61 -5.89
CA ALA A 70 0.51 -16.90 -5.27
C ALA A 70 1.47 -16.74 -4.08
N LEU A 71 2.49 -15.89 -4.22
CA LEU A 71 3.41 -15.54 -3.12
C LEU A 71 2.70 -14.78 -1.99
N PHE A 72 1.80 -13.87 -2.34
CA PHE A 72 1.02 -13.08 -1.40
C PHE A 72 0.10 -13.97 -0.55
N ASP A 73 -0.58 -14.92 -1.19
CA ASP A 73 -1.52 -15.85 -0.57
C ASP A 73 -0.87 -16.71 0.53
N VAL A 74 0.41 -17.03 0.39
CA VAL A 74 1.13 -17.86 1.37
C VAL A 74 1.82 -17.06 2.48
N SER A 75 2.19 -15.80 2.23
CA SER A 75 3.07 -15.05 3.15
C SER A 75 2.45 -13.80 3.77
N CYS A 76 1.43 -13.19 3.14
CA CYS A 76 1.00 -11.83 3.47
C CYS A 76 -0.44 -11.76 3.99
N VAL A 77 -1.31 -12.69 3.57
CA VAL A 77 -2.76 -12.64 3.83
C VAL A 77 -3.14 -12.64 5.31
N THR A 78 -2.31 -13.22 6.18
CA THR A 78 -2.58 -13.29 7.62
C THR A 78 -2.64 -11.90 8.27
N CYS A 79 -1.86 -10.95 7.74
CA CYS A 79 -1.78 -9.58 8.24
C CYS A 79 -2.47 -8.57 7.30
N HIS A 80 -2.41 -8.78 5.99
CA HIS A 80 -2.95 -7.85 5.00
C HIS A 80 -4.30 -8.28 4.40
N GLY A 81 -4.84 -9.44 4.77
CA GLY A 81 -6.10 -9.95 4.25
C GLY A 81 -5.96 -10.60 2.87
N ARG A 82 -6.95 -11.42 2.48
CA ARG A 82 -6.92 -12.19 1.21
C ARG A 82 -6.92 -11.33 -0.06
N ASN A 83 -7.46 -10.12 0.02
CA ASN A 83 -7.53 -9.15 -1.08
C ASN A 83 -6.69 -7.91 -0.78
N ALA A 84 -5.68 -8.05 0.11
CA ALA A 84 -4.83 -6.96 0.58
C ALA A 84 -5.58 -5.77 1.25
N GLN A 85 -6.81 -5.99 1.72
CA GLN A 85 -7.66 -4.96 2.32
C GLN A 85 -7.23 -4.53 3.73
N GLY A 86 -6.22 -5.18 4.31
CA GLY A 86 -5.78 -5.02 5.68
C GLY A 86 -6.57 -5.88 6.67
N VAL A 87 -5.97 -6.07 7.84
CA VAL A 87 -6.61 -6.71 8.99
C VAL A 87 -6.36 -5.84 10.21
N GLU A 88 -7.45 -5.39 10.84
CA GLU A 88 -7.39 -4.52 12.02
C GLU A 88 -6.50 -5.13 13.11
N GLY A 89 -5.62 -4.30 13.68
CA GLY A 89 -4.65 -4.71 14.71
C GLY A 89 -3.51 -5.62 14.22
N ARG A 90 -3.46 -6.00 12.93
CA ARG A 90 -2.37 -6.84 12.38
C ARG A 90 -1.59 -6.18 11.26
N GLY A 91 -2.28 -5.61 10.27
CA GLY A 91 -1.63 -5.03 9.10
C GLY A 91 -2.54 -4.06 8.34
N PRO A 92 -1.99 -2.96 7.80
CA PRO A 92 -2.77 -2.00 7.03
C PRO A 92 -3.22 -2.59 5.70
N SER A 93 -4.15 -1.89 5.04
CA SER A 93 -4.46 -2.12 3.63
C SER A 93 -3.23 -1.84 2.78
N LEU A 94 -3.04 -2.64 1.72
CA LEU A 94 -2.03 -2.43 0.69
C LEU A 94 -2.64 -1.92 -0.62
N VAL A 95 -3.95 -1.71 -0.67
CA VAL A 95 -4.60 -1.14 -1.85
C VAL A 95 -4.14 0.31 -2.03
N GLY A 96 -3.53 0.63 -3.18
CA GLY A 96 -3.07 1.98 -3.52
C GLY A 96 -1.68 2.36 -2.98
N VAL A 97 -0.96 1.46 -2.29
CA VAL A 97 0.38 1.77 -1.76
C VAL A 97 1.48 1.73 -2.83
N GLY A 98 1.20 1.14 -3.99
CA GLY A 98 2.11 1.01 -5.13
C GLY A 98 3.21 -0.05 -4.99
N ALA A 99 3.75 -0.47 -6.14
CA ALA A 99 4.85 -1.41 -6.24
C ALA A 99 6.13 -0.93 -5.55
N ALA A 100 6.40 0.38 -5.54
CA ALA A 100 7.59 0.94 -4.90
C ALA A 100 7.63 0.65 -3.38
N SER A 101 6.48 0.67 -2.71
CA SER A 101 6.40 0.32 -1.28
C SER A 101 6.76 -1.14 -1.03
N VAL A 102 6.32 -2.05 -1.90
CA VAL A 102 6.67 -3.48 -1.83
C VAL A 102 8.16 -3.68 -2.10
N GLU A 103 8.69 -3.01 -3.13
CA GLU A 103 10.10 -3.09 -3.50
C GLU A 103 11.02 -2.63 -2.37
N PHE A 104 10.67 -1.53 -1.69
CA PHE A 104 11.41 -1.09 -0.52
C PHE A 104 11.25 -2.07 0.65
N GLN A 105 10.01 -2.36 1.07
CA GLN A 105 9.77 -3.09 2.31
C GLN A 105 10.20 -4.55 2.21
N VAL A 106 9.85 -5.23 1.12
CA VAL A 106 10.16 -6.65 0.90
C VAL A 106 11.58 -6.82 0.36
N GLY A 107 12.00 -5.98 -0.59
CA GLY A 107 13.35 -6.06 -1.18
C GLY A 107 14.46 -5.72 -0.18
N THR A 108 14.18 -4.89 0.83
CA THR A 108 15.13 -4.69 1.95
C THR A 108 14.99 -5.73 3.07
N GLY A 109 14.05 -6.68 2.94
CA GLY A 109 13.78 -7.71 3.94
C GLY A 109 13.12 -7.21 5.22
N ARG A 110 12.60 -5.97 5.27
CA ARG A 110 11.85 -5.47 6.43
C ARG A 110 10.53 -6.21 6.59
N MET A 111 9.83 -6.36 5.47
CA MET A 111 8.65 -7.20 5.33
C MET A 111 9.03 -8.57 4.76
N PRO A 112 8.41 -9.67 5.25
CA PRO A 112 7.43 -9.72 6.33
C PRO A 112 8.01 -9.41 7.72
N MET A 113 7.30 -8.63 8.54
CA MET A 113 7.71 -8.29 9.90
C MET A 113 7.33 -9.42 10.87
N ALA A 114 8.23 -9.75 11.80
CA ALA A 114 7.97 -10.75 12.84
C ALA A 114 7.14 -10.18 14.01
N ARG A 115 7.28 -8.87 14.26
CA ARG A 115 6.62 -8.14 15.35
C ARG A 115 6.51 -6.65 15.00
N GLN A 116 5.49 -6.00 15.52
CA GLN A 116 5.28 -4.58 15.35
C GLN A 116 6.06 -3.80 16.42
N GLU A 117 7.19 -3.23 16.03
CA GLU A 117 8.03 -2.39 16.88
C GLU A 117 8.05 -0.95 16.36
N ALA A 118 8.72 -0.05 17.09
CA ALA A 118 8.86 1.35 16.68
C ALA A 118 9.45 1.49 15.26
N GLN A 119 10.36 0.60 14.88
CA GLN A 119 11.06 0.61 13.60
C GLN A 119 11.06 -0.79 12.96
N ALA A 120 10.76 -0.88 11.66
CA ALA A 120 10.99 -2.11 10.90
C ALA A 120 12.48 -2.26 10.56
N MET A 121 13.13 -3.24 11.19
CA MET A 121 14.55 -3.54 11.02
C MET A 121 14.83 -4.23 9.67
N ARG A 122 15.94 -3.85 9.03
CA ARG A 122 16.46 -4.54 7.85
C ARG A 122 16.87 -5.97 8.25
N LYS A 123 16.50 -6.96 7.44
CA LYS A 123 16.88 -8.37 7.60
C LYS A 123 17.30 -8.93 6.23
N PRO A 124 17.92 -10.11 6.16
CA PRO A 124 18.09 -10.81 4.89
C PRO A 124 16.72 -10.96 4.19
N PRO A 125 16.59 -10.56 2.90
CA PRO A 125 15.36 -10.74 2.16
C PRO A 125 14.97 -12.21 2.06
N VAL A 126 13.68 -12.50 2.25
CA VAL A 126 13.11 -13.85 2.11
C VAL A 126 12.75 -14.17 0.66
N PHE A 127 12.48 -13.13 -0.12
CA PHE A 127 12.11 -13.20 -1.54
C PHE A 127 13.27 -12.75 -2.41
N THR A 128 13.36 -13.32 -3.60
CA THR A 128 14.30 -12.86 -4.64
C THR A 128 13.82 -11.55 -5.27
N ASP A 129 14.70 -10.82 -5.96
CA ASP A 129 14.33 -9.56 -6.63
C ASP A 129 13.21 -9.74 -7.67
N GLU A 130 13.17 -10.88 -8.37
CA GLU A 130 12.07 -11.23 -9.26
C GLU A 130 10.76 -11.40 -8.50
N GLN A 131 10.76 -12.16 -7.41
CA GLN A 131 9.58 -12.37 -6.57
C GLN A 131 9.08 -11.07 -5.94
N VAL A 132 9.99 -10.17 -5.55
CA VAL A 132 9.65 -8.83 -5.07
C VAL A 132 8.95 -8.02 -6.15
N ARG A 133 9.45 -8.06 -7.40
CA ARG A 133 8.77 -7.40 -8.52
C ARG A 133 7.40 -7.99 -8.81
N GLN A 134 7.26 -9.32 -8.80
CA GLN A 134 5.98 -10.01 -8.97
C GLN A 134 4.96 -9.60 -7.89
N LEU A 135 5.38 -9.62 -6.62
CA LEU A 135 4.58 -9.11 -5.50
C LEU A 135 4.21 -7.63 -5.67
N GLY A 136 5.16 -6.81 -6.13
CA GLY A 136 4.95 -5.40 -6.42
C GLY A 136 3.89 -5.19 -7.50
N GLN A 137 3.96 -5.93 -8.61
CA GLN A 137 2.98 -5.87 -9.70
C GLN A 137 1.59 -6.32 -9.24
N TYR A 138 1.50 -7.38 -8.42
CA TYR A 138 0.24 -7.77 -7.83
C TYR A 138 -0.40 -6.64 -7.00
N VAL A 139 0.37 -6.01 -6.12
CA VAL A 139 -0.12 -4.88 -5.30
C VAL A 139 -0.46 -3.65 -6.17
N GLN A 140 0.31 -3.40 -7.23
CA GLN A 140 0.04 -2.33 -8.20
C GLN A 140 -1.30 -2.52 -8.89
N GLU A 141 -1.66 -3.74 -9.27
CA GLU A 141 -2.94 -4.04 -9.94
C GLU A 141 -4.16 -3.96 -9.00
N LEU A 142 -3.95 -4.00 -7.67
CA LEU A 142 -5.04 -3.88 -6.69
C LEU A 142 -5.55 -2.44 -6.50
N GLY A 143 -4.76 -1.42 -6.86
CA GLY A 143 -5.17 -0.02 -6.66
C GLY A 143 -4.23 1.05 -7.16
N GLY A 144 -3.16 0.69 -7.87
CA GLY A 144 -2.13 1.59 -8.36
C GLY A 144 -1.21 2.12 -7.26
N GLY A 145 -0.52 3.21 -7.57
CA GLY A 145 0.44 3.88 -6.68
C GLY A 145 1.81 4.06 -7.34
N PRO A 146 2.80 4.57 -6.59
CA PRO A 146 4.15 4.79 -7.11
C PRO A 146 4.84 3.49 -7.52
N GLU A 147 5.51 3.51 -8.68
CA GLU A 147 6.27 2.40 -9.23
C GLU A 147 7.71 2.83 -9.49
N VAL A 148 8.66 1.92 -9.28
CA VAL A 148 10.07 2.15 -9.60
C VAL A 148 10.28 1.85 -11.10
N PRO A 149 10.80 2.79 -11.90
CA PRO A 149 11.05 2.58 -13.32
C PRO A 149 11.91 1.35 -13.61
N GLN A 150 11.74 0.75 -14.79
CA GLN A 150 12.63 -0.30 -15.29
C GLN A 150 13.88 0.31 -15.93
N GLY A 151 14.96 -0.46 -16.01
CA GLY A 151 16.22 -0.02 -16.63
C GLY A 151 17.25 0.53 -15.65
N ASP A 152 18.20 1.30 -16.18
CA ASP A 152 19.24 1.94 -15.38
C ASP A 152 18.69 3.19 -14.70
N LEU A 153 18.74 3.21 -13.36
CA LEU A 153 18.23 4.30 -12.53
C LEU A 153 19.26 5.42 -12.31
N ARG A 154 20.42 5.35 -12.97
CA ARG A 154 21.49 6.36 -12.93
C ARG A 154 21.87 6.88 -14.31
N GLU A 155 21.09 6.55 -15.34
CA GLU A 155 21.38 7.00 -16.71
C GLU A 155 21.38 8.53 -16.78
N GLY A 156 22.50 9.10 -17.27
CA GLY A 156 22.66 10.55 -17.43
C GLY A 156 22.82 11.35 -16.13
N ALA A 157 23.07 10.68 -15.00
CA ALA A 157 23.12 11.33 -13.69
C ALA A 157 24.28 12.33 -13.52
N ASP A 158 24.00 13.45 -12.85
CA ASP A 158 24.97 14.45 -12.41
C ASP A 158 25.26 14.36 -10.90
N LEU A 159 26.48 13.95 -10.56
CA LEU A 159 26.93 13.82 -9.17
C LEU A 159 26.92 15.15 -8.39
N ALA A 160 27.16 16.28 -9.05
CA ALA A 160 27.20 17.58 -8.38
C ALA A 160 25.80 17.99 -7.93
N THR A 161 24.84 17.91 -8.85
CA THR A 161 23.42 18.14 -8.56
C THR A 161 22.90 17.15 -7.52
N GLY A 162 23.26 15.87 -7.65
CA GLY A 162 22.88 14.82 -6.69
C GLY A 162 23.38 15.11 -5.27
N GLY A 163 24.63 15.57 -5.15
CA GLY A 163 25.22 15.96 -3.88
C GLY A 163 24.56 17.20 -3.26
N GLU A 164 24.14 18.17 -4.07
CA GLU A 164 23.35 19.31 -3.60
C GLU A 164 21.99 18.89 -3.07
N LEU A 165 21.23 18.15 -3.86
CA LEU A 165 19.90 17.68 -3.50
C LEU A 165 19.92 16.80 -2.25
N PHE A 166 20.90 15.89 -2.14
CA PHE A 166 21.07 15.05 -0.96
C PHE A 166 21.34 15.87 0.30
N ARG A 167 22.24 16.86 0.22
CA ARG A 167 22.57 17.72 1.37
C ARG A 167 21.37 18.52 1.84
N ILE A 168 20.55 19.03 0.92
CA ILE A 168 19.36 19.82 1.25
C ILE A 168 18.25 18.94 1.84
N ASN A 169 17.97 17.79 1.23
CA ASN A 169 16.76 17.01 1.52
C ASN A 169 16.96 15.80 2.44
N CYS A 170 18.16 15.20 2.45
CA CYS A 170 18.38 13.88 3.05
C CYS A 170 19.36 13.90 4.23
N SER A 171 20.36 14.77 4.19
CA SER A 171 21.47 14.79 5.16
C SER A 171 21.03 15.08 6.60
N GLN A 172 19.91 15.80 6.79
CA GLN A 172 19.36 16.11 8.11
C GLN A 172 18.98 14.83 8.89
N CYS A 173 18.62 13.76 8.19
CA CYS A 173 18.27 12.47 8.78
C CYS A 173 19.38 11.43 8.58
N HIS A 174 19.93 11.34 7.38
CA HIS A 174 20.90 10.29 7.02
C HIS A 174 22.36 10.67 7.28
N ALA A 175 22.62 11.86 7.84
CA ALA A 175 23.93 12.48 7.96
C ALA A 175 24.60 12.74 6.59
N PHE A 176 25.59 13.64 6.56
CA PHE A 176 26.31 13.97 5.33
C PHE A 176 26.98 12.75 4.69
N GLY A 177 27.52 11.83 5.51
CA GLY A 177 28.13 10.59 5.03
C GLY A 177 27.17 9.42 4.78
N GLY A 178 25.84 9.62 4.85
CA GLY A 178 24.87 8.52 4.70
C GLY A 178 24.94 7.47 5.82
N GLY A 179 25.49 7.84 6.99
CA GLY A 179 25.67 6.97 8.16
C GLY A 179 24.40 6.72 8.97
N GLY A 180 23.36 7.54 8.77
CA GLY A 180 22.12 7.49 9.55
C GLY A 180 22.14 8.37 10.79
N GLY A 181 21.00 8.42 11.49
CA GLY A 181 20.79 9.29 12.65
C GLY A 181 19.59 8.87 13.49
N ALA A 182 19.60 9.20 14.77
CA ALA A 182 18.50 8.90 15.70
C ALA A 182 17.30 9.82 15.45
N LEU A 183 16.08 9.27 15.52
CA LEU A 183 14.81 10.01 15.45
C LEU A 183 14.04 9.81 16.77
N SER A 184 12.92 10.52 16.91
CA SER A 184 12.04 10.41 18.07
C SER A 184 11.38 9.04 18.17
N SER A 185 10.94 8.68 19.38
CA SER A 185 10.16 7.47 19.66
C SER A 185 10.86 6.15 19.29
N GLY A 186 12.18 6.09 19.42
CA GLY A 186 12.97 4.87 19.14
C GLY A 186 13.14 4.55 17.64
N LYS A 187 12.72 5.46 16.76
CA LYS A 187 12.96 5.36 15.31
C LYS A 187 14.34 5.90 14.96
N TYR A 188 14.84 5.54 13.79
CA TYR A 188 16.11 6.06 13.28
C TYR A 188 16.18 6.01 11.75
N ALA A 189 16.99 6.89 11.18
CA ALA A 189 17.36 6.87 9.79
C ALA A 189 18.50 5.86 9.61
N PRO A 190 18.33 4.81 8.78
CA PRO A 190 19.37 3.80 8.59
C PRO A 190 20.54 4.33 7.76
N SER A 191 21.68 3.65 7.83
CA SER A 191 22.76 3.86 6.87
C SER A 191 22.31 3.48 5.45
N LEU A 192 22.76 4.26 4.47
CA LEU A 192 22.46 4.08 3.05
C LEU A 192 23.42 3.11 2.34
N LYS A 193 24.54 2.72 2.98
CA LYS A 193 25.56 1.84 2.39
C LYS A 193 25.01 0.54 1.78
N PRO A 194 24.13 -0.23 2.45
CA PRO A 194 23.65 -1.50 1.91
C PRO A 194 22.48 -1.36 0.91
N ALA A 195 22.04 -0.15 0.57
CA ALA A 195 20.87 0.06 -0.28
C ALA A 195 21.21 -0.06 -1.78
N SER A 196 20.45 -0.82 -2.57
CA SER A 196 20.58 -0.79 -4.03
C SER A 196 19.93 0.47 -4.63
N ASP A 197 20.23 0.79 -5.88
CA ASP A 197 19.66 1.94 -6.62
C ASP A 197 18.13 1.92 -6.55
N ARG A 198 17.57 0.75 -6.84
CA ARG A 198 16.16 0.43 -6.75
C ARG A 198 15.58 0.66 -5.35
N GLN A 199 16.28 0.22 -4.30
CA GLN A 199 15.84 0.46 -2.91
C GLN A 199 15.88 1.94 -2.53
N ILE A 200 16.86 2.70 -3.02
CA ILE A 200 16.95 4.15 -2.77
C ILE A 200 15.80 4.88 -3.49
N TYR A 201 15.56 4.55 -4.76
CA TYR A 201 14.46 5.11 -5.55
C TYR A 201 13.10 4.79 -4.89
N ALA A 202 12.89 3.52 -4.52
CA ALA A 202 11.70 3.06 -3.83
C ALA A 202 11.50 3.76 -2.48
N ALA A 203 12.57 4.01 -1.71
CA ALA A 203 12.50 4.73 -0.44
C ALA A 203 12.04 6.18 -0.64
N MET A 204 12.58 6.86 -1.65
CA MET A 204 12.17 8.24 -1.99
C MET A 204 10.69 8.29 -2.38
N LEU A 205 10.21 7.34 -3.19
CA LEU A 205 8.81 7.29 -3.61
C LEU A 205 7.83 6.89 -2.51
N SER A 206 8.22 5.94 -1.65
CA SER A 206 7.30 5.34 -0.67
C SER A 206 7.29 6.08 0.67
N GLY A 207 8.34 6.87 0.99
CA GLY A 207 8.46 7.57 2.27
C GLY A 207 8.35 6.62 3.47
N PRO A 208 9.26 5.64 3.62
CA PRO A 208 9.10 4.61 4.63
C PRO A 208 9.22 5.15 6.05
N GLN A 209 8.28 4.76 6.89
CA GLN A 209 8.23 5.08 8.33
C GLN A 209 8.12 6.58 8.61
N ASN A 210 9.21 7.25 8.99
CA ASN A 210 9.23 8.70 9.25
C ASN A 210 9.87 9.49 8.10
N MET A 211 10.31 8.83 7.04
CA MET A 211 10.87 9.50 5.87
C MET A 211 9.72 10.15 5.06
N PRO A 212 9.82 11.43 4.68
CA PRO A 212 8.81 12.06 3.83
C PRO A 212 8.78 11.42 2.43
N VAL A 213 7.63 11.49 1.77
CA VAL A 213 7.45 11.03 0.40
C VAL A 213 7.99 12.09 -0.57
N PHE A 214 8.95 11.71 -1.39
CA PHE A 214 9.51 12.52 -2.47
C PHE A 214 8.96 12.04 -3.82
N GLY A 215 7.73 12.44 -4.12
CA GLY A 215 7.09 12.17 -5.41
C GLY A 215 7.77 12.91 -6.57
N ASP A 216 7.42 12.55 -7.81
CA ASP A 216 8.06 13.11 -9.02
C ASP A 216 7.80 14.61 -9.21
N ASN A 217 6.79 15.16 -8.54
CA ASN A 217 6.52 16.60 -8.50
C ASN A 217 7.45 17.38 -7.57
N GLN A 218 8.15 16.71 -6.64
CA GLN A 218 9.07 17.34 -5.69
C GLN A 218 10.53 17.11 -6.07
N ILE A 219 10.86 15.88 -6.46
CA ILE A 219 12.17 15.49 -6.98
C ILE A 219 11.91 14.70 -8.25
N THR A 220 12.30 15.23 -9.41
CA THR A 220 12.03 14.59 -10.70
C THR A 220 12.78 13.26 -10.83
N PRO A 221 12.39 12.36 -11.76
CA PRO A 221 13.12 11.12 -12.00
C PRO A 221 14.61 11.32 -12.28
N GLU A 222 14.98 12.38 -13.01
CA GLU A 222 16.37 12.74 -13.30
C GLU A 222 17.10 13.16 -12.02
N GLN A 223 16.47 14.02 -11.21
CA GLN A 223 17.03 14.42 -9.92
C GLN A 223 17.17 13.26 -8.93
N LYS A 224 16.28 12.26 -9.01
CA LYS A 224 16.40 11.01 -8.25
C LYS A 224 17.60 10.20 -8.73
N ALA A 225 17.82 10.12 -10.04
CA ALA A 225 18.99 9.46 -10.62
C ALA A 225 20.29 10.14 -10.14
N ASP A 226 20.33 11.47 -10.11
CA ASP A 226 21.45 12.26 -9.58
C ASP A 226 21.73 11.92 -8.11
N ILE A 227 20.70 11.92 -7.25
CA ILE A 227 20.83 11.57 -5.82
C ILE A 227 21.34 10.13 -5.65
N ILE A 228 20.80 9.18 -6.42
CA ILE A 228 21.22 7.78 -6.37
C ILE A 228 22.68 7.67 -6.80
N ALA A 229 23.08 8.30 -7.89
CA ALA A 229 24.46 8.31 -8.36
C ALA A 229 25.40 8.91 -7.30
N TYR A 230 25.04 10.04 -6.69
CA TYR A 230 25.82 10.62 -5.60
C TYR A 230 25.99 9.67 -4.41
N ILE A 231 24.90 9.01 -3.98
CA ILE A 231 24.96 8.05 -2.87
C ILE A 231 25.86 6.86 -3.24
N GLN A 232 25.67 6.28 -4.43
CA GLN A 232 26.39 5.09 -4.86
C GLN A 232 27.86 5.37 -5.12
N GLU A 233 28.17 6.41 -5.87
CA GLU A 233 29.51 6.67 -6.40
C GLU A 233 30.35 7.52 -5.45
N THR A 234 29.73 8.45 -4.73
CA THR A 234 30.44 9.27 -3.73
C THR A 234 30.32 8.62 -2.37
N LEU A 235 29.14 8.62 -1.73
CA LEU A 235 29.05 8.30 -0.30
C LEU A 235 29.50 6.88 0.09
N LYS A 236 29.34 5.89 -0.80
CA LYS A 236 29.76 4.51 -0.52
C LYS A 236 31.23 4.22 -0.83
N HIS A 237 31.80 4.93 -1.78
CA HIS A 237 33.17 4.70 -2.25
C HIS A 237 34.16 5.77 -1.81
N ASP A 238 33.67 6.83 -1.16
CA ASP A 238 34.48 7.94 -0.68
C ASP A 238 35.62 7.41 0.20
N GLN A 239 36.83 7.57 -0.31
CA GLN A 239 38.06 7.18 0.37
C GLN A 239 38.29 8.22 1.47
N ASP A 240 38.42 7.79 2.71
CA ASP A 240 38.58 8.67 3.85
C ASP A 240 39.93 9.42 3.77
N GLN A 241 39.90 10.60 3.13
CA GLN A 241 41.10 11.42 2.96
C GLN A 241 41.54 11.93 4.33
N GLY A 242 42.75 11.54 4.76
CA GLY A 242 43.31 11.95 6.05
C GLY A 242 43.26 10.88 7.15
N GLY A 243 42.88 9.63 6.85
CA GLY A 243 43.05 8.50 7.76
C GLY A 243 41.74 7.86 8.19
N PHE A 244 41.67 7.42 9.46
CA PHE A 244 40.53 6.63 9.95
C PHE A 244 39.28 7.50 10.15
N ASN A 245 38.14 7.07 9.58
CA ASN A 245 36.93 7.88 9.47
C ASN A 245 36.03 7.96 10.70
N LEU A 246 36.32 7.15 11.73
CA LEU A 246 35.56 7.10 12.99
C LEU A 246 34.03 6.99 12.81
N GLY A 247 33.57 6.33 11.73
CA GLY A 247 32.15 6.17 11.42
C GLY A 247 31.47 7.37 10.76
N ARG A 248 32.21 8.45 10.44
CA ARG A 248 31.71 9.67 9.76
C ARG A 248 30.57 10.40 10.51
N TYR A 249 30.55 10.25 11.84
CA TYR A 249 29.64 10.99 12.74
C TYR A 249 30.20 12.35 13.19
N GLY A 250 31.40 12.70 12.73
CA GLY A 250 32.04 14.00 12.95
C GLY A 250 32.54 14.19 14.39
N PRO A 251 32.32 15.37 15.00
CA PRO A 251 33.03 15.80 16.20
C PRO A 251 32.78 14.93 17.43
N SER A 252 31.67 14.17 17.47
CA SER A 252 31.35 13.30 18.59
C SER A 252 32.31 12.12 18.69
N THR A 253 32.50 11.37 17.59
CA THR A 253 33.39 10.21 17.56
C THR A 253 34.86 10.63 17.52
N GLU A 254 35.16 11.74 16.85
CA GLU A 254 36.49 12.38 16.88
C GLU A 254 36.86 12.83 18.29
N GLY A 255 35.95 13.46 19.02
CA GLY A 255 36.16 13.86 20.41
C GLY A 255 36.49 12.66 21.31
N ILE A 256 35.73 11.57 21.21
CA ILE A 256 36.02 10.34 21.96
C ILE A 256 37.43 9.82 21.64
N ALA A 257 37.81 9.79 20.36
CA ALA A 257 39.15 9.36 19.97
C ALA A 257 40.25 10.29 20.53
N ILE A 258 40.04 11.61 20.47
CA ILE A 258 40.97 12.59 21.04
C ILE A 258 41.14 12.38 22.54
N PHE A 259 40.05 12.20 23.29
CA PHE A 259 40.14 12.03 24.75
C PHE A 259 40.70 10.67 25.17
N LEU A 260 40.25 9.57 24.56
CA LEU A 260 40.65 8.23 24.97
C LEU A 260 42.00 7.80 24.41
N VAL A 261 42.38 8.29 23.22
CA VAL A 261 43.64 7.93 22.58
C VAL A 261 44.63 9.09 22.69
N GLY A 262 44.25 10.27 22.24
CA GLY A 262 45.13 11.44 22.21
C GLY A 262 45.59 11.88 23.60
N ILE A 263 44.64 12.23 24.49
CA ILE A 263 44.94 12.72 25.84
C ILE A 263 45.61 11.63 26.68
N VAL A 264 45.15 10.38 26.60
CA VAL A 264 45.77 9.26 27.31
C VAL A 264 47.24 9.08 26.88
N ALA A 265 47.53 9.10 25.58
CA ALA A 265 48.90 9.02 25.08
C ALA A 265 49.77 10.19 25.57
N LEU A 266 49.22 11.41 25.60
CA LEU A 266 49.94 12.59 26.10
C LEU A 266 50.22 12.50 27.61
N VAL A 267 49.26 12.00 28.40
CA VAL A 267 49.43 11.80 29.85
C VAL A 267 50.48 10.71 30.13
N PHE A 268 50.48 9.60 29.39
CA PHE A 268 51.52 8.58 29.52
C PHE A 268 52.90 9.12 29.17
N ALA A 269 53.02 9.88 28.08
CA ALA A 269 54.28 10.48 27.67
C ALA A 269 54.80 11.49 28.70
N SER A 270 53.92 12.33 29.27
CA SER A 270 54.32 13.32 30.27
C SER A 270 54.79 12.67 31.58
N LEU A 271 54.08 11.65 32.07
CA LEU A 271 54.48 10.87 33.25
C LEU A 271 55.79 10.12 33.03
N TRP A 272 56.02 9.57 31.83
CA TRP A 272 57.27 8.90 31.49
C TRP A 272 58.47 9.86 31.48
N ILE A 273 58.29 11.05 30.92
CA ILE A 273 59.33 12.10 30.91
C ILE A 273 59.62 12.54 32.35
N ALA A 274 58.58 12.84 33.13
CA ALA A 274 58.72 13.29 34.52
C ALA A 274 59.36 12.21 35.44
N GLY A 275 59.10 10.92 35.19
CA GLY A 275 59.71 9.83 35.95
C GLY A 275 61.17 9.52 35.61
N LYS A 276 61.70 10.10 34.53
CA LYS A 276 63.12 9.97 34.11
C LYS A 276 63.98 11.19 34.42
N SER A 277 63.37 12.31 34.78
CA SER A 277 64.00 13.55 35.27
C SER A 277 64.10 13.56 36.78
#